data_AF-A0A497B855-F1
#
_entry.id   AF-A0A497B855-F1
#
_cell.length_a   1.000
_cell.length_b   1.000
_cell.length_c   1.000
_cell.angle_alpha   90.00
_cell.angle_beta   90.00
_cell.angle_gamma   90.00
#
_symmetry.space_group_name_H-M   'P 1'
#
loop_
_entity.id
_entity.type
_entity.pdbx_description
1 polymer ?
#
loop_
_entity_poly.entity_id
_entity_poly.type
_entity_poly.pdbx_seq_one_letter_code
_entity_poly.pdbx_strand_id
1 'polypeptide(L)'
;MKWKFCLVLILLIPWVLTGCTPTEVPTPTPEEAWELTPQEKEYLIKMRRYASFAAIVRARGISSGEADIILLELEYITPPPSLKDAHQKVMEGYRFIKEGRQILEKHPRGEEKAEGYFLIDWGIRYLFEFIDDVNLFLESHRR
;
A
#
# COMPACT_ATOMS: atom_id res chain seq x y z
N MET A 1 35.38 -28.53 20.57
CA MET A 1 34.63 -29.68 21.14
C MET A 1 33.96 -30.41 20.01
N LYS A 2 34.41 -31.64 19.74
CA LYS A 2 33.91 -32.54 18.70
C LYS A 2 32.99 -33.55 19.39
N TRP A 3 31.75 -33.71 18.94
CA TRP A 3 30.95 -34.87 19.31
C TRP A 3 30.35 -35.50 18.07
N LYS A 4 30.91 -36.66 17.73
CA LYS A 4 30.38 -37.69 16.82
C LYS A 4 29.94 -38.87 17.70
N PHE A 5 29.10 -39.73 17.11
CA PHE A 5 28.54 -41.00 17.61
C PHE A 5 27.18 -40.82 18.34
N CYS A 6 26.13 -41.62 18.10
CA CYS A 6 26.09 -43.00 17.63
C CYS A 6 24.67 -43.40 17.13
N LEU A 7 24.63 -44.37 16.20
CA LEU A 7 23.67 -45.48 16.02
C LEU A 7 22.15 -45.22 16.16
N VAL A 8 21.37 -45.35 15.08
CA VAL A 8 20.76 -46.60 14.57
C VAL A 8 19.97 -47.37 15.64
N LEU A 9 18.64 -47.22 15.61
CA LEU A 9 17.71 -48.24 16.07
C LEU A 9 16.56 -48.38 15.06
N ILE A 10 16.67 -49.42 14.25
CA ILE A 10 15.60 -49.96 13.42
C ILE A 10 14.64 -50.68 14.37
N LEU A 11 13.39 -50.21 14.46
CA LEU A 11 12.30 -50.98 15.05
C LEU A 11 11.08 -50.94 14.13
N LEU A 12 10.94 -52.07 13.45
CA LEU A 12 9.75 -52.65 12.85
C LEU A 12 8.44 -52.19 13.52
N ILE A 13 7.60 -51.48 12.76
CA ILE A 13 6.18 -51.32 13.11
C ILE A 13 5.36 -52.10 12.07
N PRO A 14 4.53 -53.06 12.51
CA PRO A 14 3.77 -53.93 11.62
C PRO A 14 2.69 -53.15 10.87
N TRP A 15 2.53 -53.53 9.61
CA TRP A 15 1.41 -53.17 8.75
C TRP A 15 0.08 -53.45 9.46
N VAL A 16 -0.63 -52.38 9.81
CA VAL A 16 -2.07 -52.44 10.05
C VAL A 16 -2.72 -51.98 8.75
N LEU A 17 -3.15 -52.96 7.95
CA LEU A 17 -4.02 -52.78 6.80
C LEU A 17 -5.43 -52.45 7.31
N THR A 18 -5.63 -51.21 7.75
CA THR A 18 -6.96 -50.69 8.06
C THR A 18 -7.59 -50.23 6.76
N GLY A 19 -8.76 -50.78 6.45
CA GLY A 19 -9.41 -50.71 5.14
C GLY A 19 -9.47 -49.31 4.52
N CYS A 20 -9.09 -49.23 3.26
CA CYS A 20 -9.44 -48.14 2.37
C CYS A 20 -10.96 -48.11 2.19
N THR A 21 -11.65 -47.33 3.03
CA THR A 21 -12.85 -46.65 2.54
C THR A 21 -12.37 -45.65 1.49
N PRO A 22 -12.99 -45.61 0.28
CA PRO A 22 -12.72 -44.53 -0.65
C PRO A 22 -13.18 -43.24 0.02
N THR A 23 -12.23 -42.50 0.61
CA THR A 23 -12.43 -41.10 0.94
C THR A 23 -12.70 -40.43 -0.39
N GLU A 24 -13.94 -40.02 -0.61
CA GLU A 24 -14.30 -39.04 -1.62
C GLU A 24 -13.34 -37.87 -1.41
N VAL A 25 -12.31 -37.77 -2.26
CA VAL A 25 -11.45 -36.60 -2.29
C VAL A 25 -12.40 -35.47 -2.68
N PRO A 26 -12.66 -34.48 -1.81
CA PRO A 26 -13.49 -33.37 -2.20
C PRO A 26 -12.85 -32.79 -3.45
N THR A 27 -13.60 -32.83 -4.56
CA THR A 27 -13.22 -32.12 -5.78
C THR A 27 -12.85 -30.71 -5.34
N PRO A 28 -11.62 -30.23 -5.61
CA PRO A 28 -11.27 -28.86 -5.27
C PRO A 28 -12.27 -27.97 -6.00
N THR A 29 -13.23 -27.43 -5.26
CA THR A 29 -14.07 -26.35 -5.73
C THR A 29 -13.10 -25.30 -6.22
N PRO A 30 -13.22 -24.78 -7.46
CA PRO A 30 -12.35 -23.73 -7.94
C PRO A 30 -12.31 -22.65 -6.87
N GLU A 31 -11.14 -22.48 -6.27
CA GLU A 31 -10.89 -21.41 -5.31
C GLU A 31 -11.35 -20.14 -6.04
N GLU A 32 -12.34 -19.46 -5.47
CA GLU A 32 -12.94 -18.27 -6.08
C GLU A 32 -11.78 -17.37 -6.52
N ALA A 33 -11.66 -17.18 -7.84
CA ALA A 33 -10.55 -16.41 -8.40
C ALA A 33 -10.61 -15.03 -7.75
N TRP A 34 -9.65 -14.77 -6.86
CA TRP A 34 -9.58 -13.56 -6.05
C TRP A 34 -9.39 -12.38 -7.00
N GLU A 35 -10.48 -11.69 -7.27
CA GLU A 35 -10.45 -10.55 -8.17
C GLU A 35 -10.83 -9.29 -7.39
N LEU A 36 -9.98 -8.27 -7.49
CA LEU A 36 -10.34 -6.92 -7.12
C LEU A 36 -11.70 -6.57 -7.72
N THR A 37 -12.56 -5.95 -6.92
CA THR A 37 -13.84 -5.49 -7.43
C THR A 37 -13.61 -4.49 -8.57
N PRO A 38 -14.56 -4.35 -9.52
CA PRO A 38 -14.44 -3.35 -10.58
C PRO A 38 -14.17 -1.93 -10.06
N GLN A 39 -14.78 -1.57 -8.92
CA GLN A 39 -14.58 -0.27 -8.27
C GLN A 39 -13.14 -0.10 -7.75
N GLU A 40 -12.56 -1.13 -7.12
CA GLU A 40 -11.17 -1.08 -6.65
C GLU A 40 -10.18 -0.98 -7.81
N LYS A 41 -10.40 -1.75 -8.88
CA LYS A 41 -9.60 -1.67 -10.11
C LYS A 41 -9.64 -0.25 -10.69
N GLU A 42 -10.84 0.32 -10.83
CA GLU A 42 -11.03 1.68 -11.35
C GLU A 42 -10.36 2.73 -10.45
N TYR A 43 -10.53 2.64 -9.14
CA TYR A 43 -9.91 3.54 -8.17
C TYR A 43 -8.39 3.51 -8.26
N LEU A 44 -7.77 2.32 -8.24
CA LEU A 44 -6.32 2.18 -8.31
C LEU A 44 -5.74 2.71 -9.62
N ILE A 45 -6.45 2.53 -10.74
CA ILE A 45 -6.07 3.11 -12.03
C ILE A 45 -6.07 4.64 -11.97
N LYS A 46 -7.14 5.25 -11.43
CA LYS A 46 -7.26 6.70 -11.27
C LYS A 46 -6.16 7.26 -10.36
N MET A 47 -5.89 6.59 -9.25
CA MET A 47 -4.89 7.02 -8.26
C MET A 47 -3.45 6.98 -8.77
N ARG A 48 -3.13 6.18 -9.80
CA ARG A 48 -1.78 6.08 -10.37
C ARG A 48 -1.21 7.43 -10.83
N ARG A 49 -2.07 8.36 -11.28
CA ARG A 49 -1.67 9.71 -11.70
C ARG A 49 -1.09 10.55 -10.57
N TYR A 50 -1.59 10.35 -9.34
CA TYR A 50 -1.29 11.17 -8.16
C TYR A 50 -0.26 10.52 -7.25
N ALA A 51 -0.28 9.19 -7.15
CA ALA A 51 0.49 8.46 -6.16
C ALA A 51 1.38 7.37 -6.75
N SER A 52 1.77 7.49 -8.02
CA SER A 52 2.92 6.74 -8.52
C SER A 52 4.23 7.33 -7.99
N PHE A 53 5.29 6.53 -7.91
CA PHE A 53 6.62 7.01 -7.51
C PHE A 53 7.06 8.26 -8.29
N ALA A 54 6.85 8.28 -9.61
CA ALA A 54 7.14 9.44 -10.44
C ALA A 54 6.28 10.67 -10.10
N ALA A 55 5.00 10.47 -9.74
CA ALA A 55 4.14 11.55 -9.28
C ALA A 55 4.62 12.13 -7.95
N ILE A 56 5.03 11.29 -6.99
CA ILE A 56 5.57 11.74 -5.69
C ILE A 56 6.85 12.54 -5.86
N VAL A 57 7.79 12.05 -6.68
CA VAL A 57 9.04 12.79 -6.98
C VAL A 57 8.73 14.16 -7.57
N ARG A 58 7.75 14.26 -8.48
CA ARG A 58 7.30 15.54 -9.03
C ARG A 58 6.56 16.41 -8.02
N ALA A 59 5.77 15.81 -7.12
CA ALA A 59 4.99 16.51 -6.12
C ALA A 59 5.87 17.38 -5.21
N ARG A 60 7.13 16.99 -4.99
CA ARG A 60 8.09 17.83 -4.27
C ARG A 60 8.31 19.17 -4.96
N GLY A 61 8.15 19.27 -6.27
CA GLY A 61 8.47 20.43 -7.12
C GLY A 61 7.28 21.32 -7.52
N ILE A 62 6.04 20.89 -7.29
CA ILE A 62 4.84 21.60 -7.78
C ILE A 62 4.62 22.92 -7.05
N SER A 63 3.93 23.85 -7.69
CA SER A 63 3.43 25.09 -7.08
C SER A 63 2.24 24.83 -6.15
N SER A 64 1.91 25.81 -5.31
CA SER A 64 0.72 25.75 -4.46
C SER A 64 -0.58 25.65 -5.28
N GLY A 65 -0.65 26.35 -6.42
CA GLY A 65 -1.80 26.30 -7.32
C GLY A 65 -1.96 24.93 -8.01
N GLU A 66 -0.87 24.31 -8.42
CA GLU A 66 -0.91 22.94 -8.97
C GLU A 66 -1.34 21.92 -7.90
N ALA A 67 -0.89 22.07 -6.65
CA ALA A 67 -1.33 21.23 -5.54
C ALA A 67 -2.83 21.39 -5.26
N ASP A 68 -3.36 22.60 -5.36
CA ASP A 68 -4.79 22.89 -5.20
C ASP A 68 -5.64 22.21 -6.28
N ILE A 69 -5.20 22.26 -7.55
CA ILE A 69 -5.86 21.55 -8.65
C ILE A 69 -5.87 20.05 -8.40
N ILE A 70 -4.76 19.47 -7.93
CA ILE A 70 -4.69 18.04 -7.60
C ILE A 70 -5.66 17.69 -6.48
N LEU A 71 -5.75 18.51 -5.42
CA LEU A 71 -6.71 18.29 -4.33
C LEU A 71 -8.15 18.28 -4.84
N LEU A 72 -8.53 19.24 -5.69
CA LEU A 72 -9.86 19.26 -6.31
C LEU A 72 -10.11 17.99 -7.14
N GLU A 73 -9.14 17.57 -7.96
CA GLU A 73 -9.28 16.32 -8.73
C GLU A 73 -9.42 15.09 -7.83
N LEU A 74 -8.70 15.03 -6.70
CA LEU A 74 -8.79 13.94 -5.72
C LEU A 74 -10.15 13.91 -5.01
N GLU A 75 -10.75 15.06 -4.69
CA GLU A 75 -12.08 15.14 -4.06
C GLU A 75 -13.20 14.53 -4.92
N TYR A 76 -13.03 14.52 -6.24
CA TYR A 76 -13.96 13.86 -7.17
C TYR A 76 -13.73 12.35 -7.32
N ILE A 77 -12.68 11.79 -6.70
CA ILE A 77 -12.41 10.35 -6.72
C ILE A 77 -13.00 9.72 -5.46
N THR A 78 -14.07 8.95 -5.63
CA THR A 78 -14.66 8.18 -4.52
C THR A 78 -13.81 6.94 -4.22
N PRO A 79 -13.19 6.84 -3.03
CA PRO A 79 -12.46 5.63 -2.66
C PRO A 79 -13.42 4.48 -2.32
N PRO A 80 -13.06 3.23 -2.61
CA PRO A 80 -13.78 2.08 -2.07
C PRO A 80 -13.60 2.04 -0.54
N PRO A 81 -14.55 1.44 0.22
CA PRO A 81 -14.50 1.43 1.69
C PRO A 81 -13.18 0.90 2.27
N SER A 82 -12.59 -0.12 1.63
CA SER A 82 -11.32 -0.74 1.98
C SER A 82 -10.10 0.17 1.86
N LEU A 83 -10.18 1.24 1.05
CA LEU A 83 -9.08 2.17 0.77
C LEU A 83 -9.37 3.60 1.21
N LYS A 84 -10.44 3.83 2.00
CA LYS A 84 -10.83 5.18 2.45
C LYS A 84 -9.73 5.85 3.27
N ASP A 85 -9.11 5.12 4.20
CA ASP A 85 -8.07 5.67 5.06
C ASP A 85 -6.78 5.97 4.27
N ALA A 86 -6.41 5.09 3.34
CA ALA A 86 -5.32 5.34 2.41
C ALA A 86 -5.61 6.61 1.59
N HIS A 87 -6.80 6.74 1.02
CA HIS A 87 -7.21 7.94 0.29
C HIS A 87 -7.07 9.21 1.13
N GLN A 88 -7.45 9.18 2.41
CA GLN A 88 -7.25 10.32 3.28
C GLN A 88 -5.77 10.71 3.39
N LYS A 89 -4.84 9.75 3.43
CA LYS A 89 -3.40 10.05 3.47
C LYS A 89 -2.93 10.78 2.21
N VAL A 90 -3.42 10.41 1.02
CA VAL A 90 -3.05 11.12 -0.22
C VAL A 90 -3.56 12.57 -0.20
N MET A 91 -4.77 12.79 0.33
CA MET A 91 -5.37 14.10 0.49
C MET A 91 -4.57 14.97 1.46
N GLU A 92 -4.25 14.44 2.64
CA GLU A 92 -3.41 15.16 3.63
C GLU A 92 -2.01 15.44 3.08
N GLY A 93 -1.41 14.48 2.37
CA GLY A 93 -0.11 14.67 1.72
C GLY A 93 -0.08 15.88 0.79
N TYR A 94 -1.07 16.01 -0.08
CA TYR A 94 -1.18 17.17 -0.97
C TYR A 94 -1.58 18.47 -0.25
N ARG A 95 -2.35 18.41 0.84
CA ARG A 95 -2.63 19.59 1.69
C ARG A 95 -1.37 20.16 2.31
N PHE A 96 -0.53 19.31 2.92
CA PHE A 96 0.75 19.76 3.47
C PHE A 96 1.70 20.31 2.41
N ILE A 97 1.75 19.67 1.23
CA ILE A 97 2.54 20.19 0.10
C ILE A 97 2.03 21.56 -0.33
N LYS A 98 0.71 21.74 -0.48
CA LYS A 98 0.10 23.03 -0.81
C LYS A 98 0.47 24.10 0.20
N GLU A 99 0.28 23.84 1.49
CA GLU A 99 0.58 24.79 2.58
C GLU A 99 2.07 25.16 2.61
N GLY A 100 2.96 24.16 2.57
CA GLY A 100 4.40 24.40 2.54
C GLY A 100 4.83 25.21 1.31
N ARG A 101 4.19 24.98 0.15
CA ARG A 101 4.42 25.77 -1.07
C ARG A 101 3.93 27.20 -0.95
N GLN A 102 2.75 27.43 -0.38
CA GLN A 102 2.24 28.78 -0.14
C GLN A 102 3.16 29.58 0.78
N ILE A 103 3.78 28.95 1.78
CA ILE A 103 4.79 29.59 2.63
C ILE A 103 5.99 29.98 1.77
N LEU A 104 6.59 29.04 1.04
CA LEU A 104 7.81 29.26 0.25
C LEU A 104 7.64 30.26 -0.91
N GLU A 105 6.46 30.34 -1.52
CA GLU A 105 6.15 31.28 -2.61
C GLU A 105 6.08 32.74 -2.15
N LYS A 106 5.84 33.00 -0.86
CA LYS A 106 5.85 34.36 -0.27
C LYS A 106 7.26 34.91 -0.02
N HIS A 107 8.30 34.23 -0.51
CA HIS A 107 9.71 34.54 -0.28
C HIS A 107 10.11 34.63 1.22
N PRO A 108 9.81 33.60 2.03
CA PRO A 108 10.05 33.61 3.47
C PRO A 108 11.54 33.50 3.81
N ARG A 109 11.91 33.86 5.05
CA ARG A 109 13.28 33.76 5.58
C ARG A 109 13.29 33.01 6.91
N GLY A 110 14.43 32.38 7.23
CA GLY A 110 14.63 31.75 8.54
C GLY A 110 13.64 30.62 8.81
N GLU A 111 12.91 30.73 9.92
CA GLU A 111 11.99 29.70 10.45
C GLU A 111 10.86 29.37 9.49
N GLU A 112 10.21 30.37 8.89
CA GLU A 112 9.12 30.15 7.91
C GLU A 112 9.60 29.34 6.71
N LYS A 113 10.83 29.58 6.25
CA LYS A 113 11.42 28.80 5.15
C LYS A 113 11.64 27.33 5.58
N ALA A 114 12.10 27.11 6.82
CA ALA A 114 12.27 25.76 7.36
C ALA A 114 10.93 25.04 7.51
N GLU A 115 9.91 25.73 8.02
CA GLU A 115 8.54 25.22 8.15
C GLU A 115 7.94 24.83 6.78
N GLY A 116 8.12 25.68 5.76
CA GLY A 116 7.66 25.36 4.40
C GLY A 116 8.28 24.09 3.83
N TYR A 117 9.58 23.86 4.03
CA TYR A 117 10.21 22.59 3.64
C TYR A 117 9.76 21.42 4.49
N PHE A 118 9.61 21.62 5.80
CA PHE A 118 9.13 20.59 6.71
C PHE A 118 7.75 20.08 6.29
N LEU A 119 6.80 20.97 5.99
CA LEU A 119 5.46 20.60 5.53
C LEU A 119 5.50 19.84 4.20
N ILE A 120 6.34 20.27 3.24
CA ILE A 120 6.50 19.54 1.98
C ILE A 120 7.04 18.12 2.22
N ASP A 121 8.11 17.98 3.00
CA ASP A 121 8.70 16.67 3.29
C ASP A 121 7.73 15.77 4.07
N TRP A 122 6.94 16.35 4.97
CA TRP A 122 5.87 15.66 5.69
C TRP A 122 4.75 15.20 4.75
N GLY A 123 4.34 16.05 3.81
CA GLY A 123 3.36 15.70 2.78
C GLY A 123 3.85 14.56 1.88
N ILE A 124 5.12 14.59 1.47
CA ILE A 124 5.75 13.50 0.69
C ILE A 124 5.72 12.18 1.44
N ARG A 125 5.99 12.20 2.75
CA ARG A 125 5.88 11.00 3.60
C ARG A 125 4.46 10.41 3.56
N TYR A 126 3.42 11.24 3.69
CA TYR A 126 2.03 10.77 3.60
C TYR A 126 1.69 10.14 2.25
N LEU A 127 2.25 10.65 1.14
CA LEU A 127 2.08 10.05 -0.17
C LEU A 127 2.73 8.66 -0.25
N PHE A 128 3.88 8.44 0.42
CA PHE A 128 4.48 7.11 0.53
C PHE A 128 3.67 6.18 1.43
N GLU A 129 3.14 6.66 2.55
CA GLU A 129 2.28 5.86 3.42
C GLU A 129 1.00 5.39 2.69
N PHE A 130 0.45 6.20 1.77
CA PHE A 130 -0.60 5.74 0.85
C PHE A 130 -0.15 4.57 -0.03
N ILE A 131 1.06 4.62 -0.60
CA ILE A 131 1.58 3.53 -1.45
C ILE A 131 1.73 2.25 -0.62
N ASP A 132 2.24 2.37 0.60
CA ASP A 132 2.43 1.23 1.51
C ASP A 132 1.08 0.60 1.87
N ASP A 133 0.07 1.41 2.22
CA ASP A 133 -1.28 0.92 2.49
C ASP A 133 -1.88 0.20 1.27
N VAL A 134 -1.74 0.76 0.07
CA VAL A 134 -2.23 0.14 -1.17
C VAL A 134 -1.51 -1.17 -1.45
N ASN A 135 -0.20 -1.23 -1.22
CA ASN A 135 0.56 -2.47 -1.39
C ASN A 135 0.11 -3.54 -0.40
N LEU A 136 -0.08 -3.19 0.88
CA LEU A 136 -0.60 -4.10 1.90
C LEU A 136 -1.99 -4.61 1.54
N PHE A 137 -2.87 -3.74 1.06
CA PHE A 137 -4.18 -4.11 0.55
C PHE A 137 -4.07 -5.09 -0.63
N LEU A 138 -3.20 -4.81 -1.60
CA LEU A 138 -2.99 -5.71 -2.74
C LEU A 138 -2.38 -7.06 -2.35
N GLU A 139 -1.53 -7.09 -1.33
CA GLU A 139 -0.96 -8.32 -0.78
C GLU A 139 -2.02 -9.14 -0.02
N SER A 140 -2.91 -8.48 0.72
CA SER A 140 -3.99 -9.18 1.43
C SER A 140 -4.98 -9.84 0.47
N HIS A 141 -5.11 -9.33 -0.76
CA HIS A 141 -5.96 -9.92 -1.80
C HIS A 141 -5.28 -11.06 -2.58
N ARG A 142 -3.96 -11.25 -2.43
CA ARG A 142 -3.22 -12.34 -3.08
C ARG A 142 -3.07 -13.61 -2.23
N ARG A 143 -3.35 -13.52 -0.93
CA ARG A 143 -3.24 -14.63 0.03
C ARG A 143 -4.60 -15.26 0.24
#